data_AF-A0A9D0GCI2-F1
#
_entry.id   AF-A0A9D0GCI2-F1
#
_cell.length_a   1.000
_cell.length_b   1.000
_cell.length_c   1.000
_cell.angle_alpha   90.00
_cell.angle_beta   90.00
_cell.angle_gamma   90.00
#
_symmetry.space_group_name_H-M   'P 1'
#
loop_
_entity.id
_entity.type
_entity.pdbx_description
1 polymer ?
#
loop_
_entity_poly.entity_id
_entity_poly.type
_entity_poly.pdbx_seq_one_letter_code
_entity_poly.pdbx_strand_id
1 'polypeptide(L)'
;MLEALRNALKLPDLRRRIFFTILILVIFRMAANIPVPGVDRQALSAFFASATATSQLAGLLDLLSGGAVSNFSVLAAGVYPY
;
A
#
# COMPACT_ATOMS: atom_id res chain seq x y z
N MET A 1 21.49 3.04 19.16
CA MET A 1 20.32 2.65 18.33
C MET A 1 20.49 1.31 17.63
N LEU A 2 21.63 1.05 16.97
CA LEU A 2 21.88 -0.26 16.33
C LEU A 2 21.82 -1.46 17.30
N GLU A 3 22.29 -1.28 18.53
CA GLU A 3 22.22 -2.34 19.55
C GLU A 3 20.79 -2.68 19.96
N ALA A 4 19.90 -1.70 20.04
CA ALA A 4 18.48 -1.94 20.32
C ALA A 4 17.82 -2.77 19.21
N LEU A 5 18.17 -2.49 17.95
CA LEU A 5 17.71 -3.25 16.78
C LEU A 5 18.26 -4.69 16.78
N ARG A 6 19.54 -4.86 17.13
CA ARG A 6 20.17 -6.17 17.29
C ARG A 6 19.57 -6.97 18.44
N ASN A 7 19.27 -6.32 19.56
CA ASN A 7 18.63 -6.96 20.71
C ASN A 7 17.18 -7.32 20.40
N ALA A 8 16.48 -6.50 19.62
CA ALA A 8 15.12 -6.79 19.20
C ALA A 8 15.02 -8.05 18.32
N LEU A 9 16.03 -8.31 17.49
CA LEU A 9 16.13 -9.52 16.67
C LEU A 9 16.59 -10.75 17.48
N LYS A 10 17.27 -10.57 18.61
CA LYS A 10 17.72 -11.65 19.49
C LYS A 10 16.61 -12.17 20.41
N LEU A 11 15.73 -11.30 20.89
CA LEU A 11 14.61 -11.72 21.74
C LEU A 11 13.62 -12.57 20.92
N PRO A 12 13.35 -13.83 21.31
CA PRO A 12 12.53 -14.73 20.51
C PRO A 12 11.07 -14.26 20.39
N ASP A 13 10.52 -13.63 21.44
CA ASP A 13 9.15 -13.08 21.41
C ASP A 13 9.06 -11.87 20.47
N LEU A 14 10.01 -10.94 20.56
CA LEU A 14 9.99 -9.74 19.72
C LEU A 14 10.28 -10.06 18.24
N ARG A 15 11.21 -10.99 17.97
CA ARG A 15 11.46 -11.52 16.63
C ARG A 15 10.20 -12.12 16.00
N ARG A 16 9.42 -12.92 16.74
CA ARG A 16 8.15 -13.50 16.25
C ARG A 16 7.15 -12.41 15.87
N ARG A 17 7.00 -11.38 16.71
CA ARG A 17 6.11 -10.24 16.42
C ARG A 17 6.56 -9.47 15.18
N ILE A 18 7.85 -9.20 15.03
CA ILE A 18 8.41 -8.53 13.85
C ILE A 18 8.12 -9.34 12.58
N PHE A 19 8.37 -10.65 12.59
CA PHE A 19 8.07 -11.51 11.44
C PHE A 19 6.57 -11.55 11.13
N PHE A 20 5.70 -11.58 12.14
CA PHE A 20 4.26 -11.55 11.94
C PHE A 20 3.81 -10.23 11.28
N THR A 21 4.30 -9.09 11.77
CA THR A 21 3.99 -7.79 11.17
C THR A 21 4.50 -7.71 9.73
N ILE A 22 5.73 -8.14 9.46
CA ILE A 22 6.29 -8.18 8.10
C ILE A 22 5.45 -9.09 7.20
N LEU A 23 5.04 -10.26 7.68
CA LEU A 23 4.18 -11.19 6.93
C LEU A 23 2.86 -10.54 6.53
N ILE A 24 2.20 -9.85 7.47
CA ILE A 24 0.96 -9.11 7.18
C ILE A 24 1.20 -8.02 6.14
N LEU A 25 2.29 -7.26 6.26
CA LEU A 25 2.62 -6.21 5.29
C LEU A 25 2.87 -6.79 3.88
N VAL A 26 3.51 -7.96 3.79
CA VAL A 26 3.71 -8.65 2.51
C VAL A 26 2.39 -9.11 1.92
N ILE A 27 1.49 -9.70 2.72
CA ILE A 27 0.15 -10.11 2.27
C ILE A 27 -0.64 -8.88 1.80
N PHE A 28 -0.63 -7.79 2.57
CA PHE A 28 -1.27 -6.53 2.20
C PHE A 28 -0.71 -6.00 0.87
N ARG A 29 0.61 -6.05 0.69
CA ARG A 29 1.25 -5.65 -0.58
C ARG A 29 0.85 -6.52 -1.76
N MET A 30 0.72 -7.84 -1.58
CA MET A 30 0.22 -8.71 -2.64
C MET A 30 -1.23 -8.36 -2.99
N ALA A 31 -2.09 -8.18 -1.98
CA ALA A 31 -3.48 -7.83 -2.17
C ALA A 31 -3.66 -6.45 -2.84
N ALA A 32 -2.85 -5.46 -2.46
CA ALA A 32 -2.82 -4.12 -3.07
C ALA A 32 -2.34 -4.10 -4.52
N ASN A 33 -1.69 -5.17 -4.99
CA ASN A 33 -1.31 -5.35 -6.38
C ASN A 33 -2.34 -6.14 -7.19
N ILE A 34 -3.40 -6.69 -6.55
CA ILE A 34 -4.49 -7.37 -7.25
C ILE A 34 -5.47 -6.29 -7.74
N PRO A 35 -5.60 -6.09 -9.06
CA PRO A 35 -6.48 -5.09 -9.64
C PRO A 35 -7.93 -5.59 -9.69
N VAL A 36 -8.89 -4.70 -9.47
CA VAL A 36 -10.32 -5.04 -9.57
C VAL A 36 -10.69 -5.34 -11.03
N PRO A 37 -11.38 -6.46 -11.32
CA PRO A 37 -11.86 -6.76 -12.67
C PRO A 37 -12.90 -5.73 -13.11
N GLY A 38 -12.77 -5.21 -14.34
CA GLY A 38 -13.71 -4.24 -14.93
C GLY A 38 -13.21 -2.79 -14.95
N VAL A 39 -11.98 -2.52 -14.49
CA VAL A 39 -11.38 -1.19 -14.54
C VAL A 39 -10.46 -1.03 -15.77
N ASP A 40 -10.66 0.04 -16.53
CA ASP A 40 -9.79 0.42 -17.65
C ASP A 40 -8.56 1.17 -17.13
N ARG A 41 -7.43 0.46 -17.06
CA ARG A 41 -6.13 1.02 -16.64
C ARG A 41 -5.61 2.09 -17.59
N GLN A 42 -5.98 2.02 -18.87
CA GLN A 42 -5.52 2.99 -19.87
C GLN A 42 -6.19 4.33 -19.64
N ALA A 43 -7.51 4.33 -19.38
CA ALA A 43 -8.25 5.53 -19.00
C ALA A 43 -7.75 6.14 -17.68
N LEU A 44 -7.43 5.32 -16.68
CA LEU A 44 -6.84 5.77 -15.41
C LEU A 44 -5.46 6.41 -15.60
N SER A 45 -4.58 5.78 -16.38
CA SER A 45 -3.26 6.33 -16.66
C SER A 45 -3.33 7.68 -17.37
N ALA A 46 -4.29 7.84 -18.29
CA ALA A 46 -4.55 9.11 -18.97
C ALA A 46 -5.10 10.18 -18.01
N PHE A 47 -5.95 9.79 -17.05
CA PHE A 47 -6.46 10.68 -16.00
C PHE A 47 -5.36 11.15 -15.04
N PHE A 48 -4.47 10.26 -14.60
CA PHE A 48 -3.32 10.67 -13.78
C PHE A 48 -2.33 11.54 -14.56
N ALA A 49 -2.20 11.34 -15.87
CA ALA A 49 -1.36 12.15 -16.75
C ALA A 49 -1.94 13.55 -17.05
N SER A 50 -3.26 13.77 -16.90
CA SER A 50 -3.93 15.01 -17.34
C SER A 50 -3.67 16.25 -16.46
N ALA A 51 -2.79 16.16 -15.46
CA ALA A 51 -2.30 17.27 -14.60
C ALA A 51 -3.38 18.28 -14.15
N THR A 52 -4.62 17.83 -13.96
CA THR A 52 -5.77 18.63 -13.54
C THR A 52 -5.86 18.64 -12.01
N ALA A 53 -6.44 19.67 -11.39
CA ALA A 53 -6.61 19.75 -9.93
C ALA A 53 -7.16 18.44 -9.29
N THR A 54 -8.07 17.78 -10.00
CA THR A 54 -8.64 16.48 -9.61
C THR A 54 -7.64 15.32 -9.69
N SER A 55 -6.73 15.32 -10.66
CA SER A 55 -5.68 14.29 -10.77
C SER A 55 -4.57 14.48 -9.75
N GLN A 56 -4.27 15.72 -9.32
CA GLN A 56 -3.37 15.95 -8.18
C GLN A 56 -3.99 15.47 -6.86
N LEU A 57 -5.29 15.71 -6.64
CA LEU A 57 -6.00 15.18 -5.47
C LEU A 57 -6.02 13.64 -5.49
N ALA A 58 -6.27 13.03 -6.65
CA ALA A 58 -6.18 11.58 -6.81
C ALA A 58 -4.75 11.05 -6.55
N GLY A 59 -3.71 11.80 -6.93
CA GLY A 59 -2.32 11.45 -6.62
C GLY A 59 -2.03 11.49 -5.12
N LEU A 60 -2.58 12.45 -4.39
CA LEU A 60 -2.50 12.48 -2.92
C LEU A 60 -3.16 11.23 -2.31
N LEU A 61 -4.35 10.87 -2.79
CA LEU A 61 -5.06 9.67 -2.36
C LEU A 61 -4.27 8.39 -2.70
N ASP A 62 -3.57 8.36 -3.83
CA ASP A 62 -2.70 7.24 -4.18
C ASP A 62 -1.50 7.11 -3.24
N LEU A 63 -0.89 8.23 -2.85
CA LEU A 63 0.19 8.24 -1.86
C LEU A 63 -0.30 7.78 -0.47
N LEU A 64 -1.47 8.23 -0.04
CA LEU A 64 -2.08 7.86 1.23
C LEU A 64 -2.54 6.40 1.27
N SER A 65 -2.97 5.84 0.14
CA SER A 65 -3.37 4.43 0.00
C SER A 65 -2.18 3.50 -0.30
N GLY A 66 -0.99 4.03 -0.57
CA GLY A 66 0.22 3.27 -0.84
C GLY A 66 0.33 2.70 -2.26
N GLY A 67 -0.29 3.35 -3.25
CA GLY A 67 -0.27 2.94 -4.66
C GLY A 67 -1.49 2.09 -5.09
N ALA A 68 -2.52 2.00 -4.24
CA ALA A 68 -3.68 1.15 -4.47
C ALA A 68 -4.74 1.83 -5.35
N VAL A 69 -4.76 3.17 -5.42
CA VAL A 69 -5.72 3.95 -6.22
C VAL A 69 -5.27 4.02 -7.68
N SER A 70 -3.97 4.14 -7.95
CA SER A 70 -3.41 4.11 -9.30
C SER A 70 -3.58 2.76 -10.00
N ASN A 71 -3.54 1.67 -9.23
CA ASN A 71 -3.81 0.31 -9.73
C ASN A 71 -5.26 -0.13 -9.59
N PHE A 72 -6.13 0.72 -9.02
CA PHE A 72 -7.52 0.41 -8.69
C PHE A 72 -7.65 -1.01 -8.08
N SER A 73 -6.86 -1.24 -7.05
CA SER A 73 -6.78 -2.54 -6.39
C SER A 73 -8.04 -2.84 -5.57
N VAL A 74 -8.27 -4.11 -5.25
CA VAL A 74 -9.33 -4.56 -4.32
C VAL A 74 -9.24 -3.79 -2.98
N LEU A 75 -8.04 -3.31 -2.64
CA LEU A 75 -7.77 -2.46 -1.48
C LEU A 75 -7.59 -0.97 -1.84
N ALA A 76 -8.21 -0.46 -2.90
CA ALA A 76 -8.08 0.95 -3.30
C ALA A 76 -8.52 1.94 -2.20
N ALA A 77 -9.48 1.54 -1.35
CA ALA A 77 -9.85 2.30 -0.15
C ALA A 77 -8.82 2.17 1.00
N GLY A 78 -7.88 1.22 0.92
CA GLY A 78 -6.83 0.99 1.91
C GLY A 78 -7.37 0.65 3.30
N VAL A 79 -6.84 1.34 4.32
CA VAL A 79 -7.31 1.30 5.72
C VAL A 79 -8.35 2.39 5.99
N TYR A 80 -8.67 3.23 5.01
CA TYR A 80 -9.61 4.34 5.15
C TYR A 80 -11.13 4.01 5.09
N PRO A 81 -11.61 2.79 4.76
CA PRO A 81 -13.05 2.53 4.89
C PRO A 81 -13.48 2.26 6.34
N TYR A 82 -12.55 2.31 7.30
CA TYR A 82 -12.77 2.28 8.75
C TYR A 82 -12.68 3.69 9.34
#